data_AF-A0A7V2LJC5-F1
#
_entry.id   AF-A0A7V2LJC5-F1
#
_cell.length_a   1.000
_cell.length_b   1.000
_cell.length_c   1.000
_cell.angle_alpha   90.00
_cell.angle_beta   90.00
_cell.angle_gamma   90.00
#
_symmetry.space_group_name_H-M   'P 1'
#
loop_
_entity.id
_entity.type
_entity.pdbx_description
1 polymer ?
#
loop_
_entity_poly.entity_id
_entity_poly.type
_entity_poly.pdbx_seq_one_letter_code
_entity_poly.pdbx_strand_id
1 'polypeptide(L)' 'MTDILELSITVSTADPEHALVQKVVALFDPYVQNGAVVEVSGFGPYGESDRAQVAVRGYLPASPENAIAVQTLR' A
#
# COMPACT_ATOMS: atom_id res chain seq x y z
N MET A 1 15.53 -5.53 -18.98
CA MET A 1 15.10 -4.80 -17.77
C MET A 1 13.71 -5.30 -17.48
N THR A 2 13.49 -5.98 -16.35
CA THR A 2 12.14 -6.40 -15.95
C THR A 2 11.47 -5.15 -15.39
N ASP A 3 10.43 -4.66 -16.03
CA ASP A 3 9.66 -3.54 -15.47
C ASP A 3 9.03 -4.01 -14.14
N ILE A 4 9.02 -3.12 -13.14
CA ILE A 4 8.45 -3.39 -11.82
C ILE A 4 7.32 -2.38 -11.64
N LEU A 5 6.15 -2.87 -11.26
CA LEU A 5 4.98 -2.03 -10.97
C LEU A 5 4.90 -1.83 -9.45
N GLU A 6 4.73 -0.60 -9.01
CA GLU A 6 4.43 -0.30 -7.60
C GLU A 6 2.92 -0.22 -7.41
N LEU A 7 2.40 -0.97 -6.44
CA LEU A 7 1.01 -0.91 -6.02
C LEU A 7 0.97 -0.27 -4.63
N SER A 8 0.15 0.76 -4.45
CA SER A 8 0.02 1.50 -3.20
C SER A 8 -1.45 1.72 -2.86
N ILE A 9 -1.85 1.36 -1.65
CA ILE A 9 -3.16 1.72 -1.07
C ILE A 9 -2.93 2.56 0.18
N THR A 10 -3.64 3.68 0.25
CA THR A 10 -3.60 4.57 1.42
C THR A 10 -4.87 4.42 2.23
N VAL A 11 -4.72 4.21 3.53
CA VAL A 11 -5.80 4.13 4.52
C VAL A 11 -5.70 5.35 5.43
N SER A 12 -6.79 6.11 5.55
CA SER A 12 -6.88 7.30 6.41
C SER A 12 -6.96 6.92 7.89
N THR A 13 -5.82 6.46 8.43
CA THR A 13 -5.61 6.13 9.84
C THR A 13 -4.15 6.38 10.19
N ALA A 14 -3.87 6.77 11.43
CA ALA A 14 -2.51 6.86 11.96
C ALA A 14 -1.98 5.52 12.49
N ASP A 15 -2.87 4.55 12.67
CA ASP A 15 -2.58 3.27 13.31
C ASP A 15 -2.27 2.18 12.26
N PRO A 16 -1.03 1.66 12.19
CA PRO A 16 -0.66 0.59 11.26
C PRO A 16 -1.25 -0.78 11.67
N GLU A 17 -1.66 -0.95 12.92
CA GLU A 17 -2.32 -2.17 13.41
C GLU A 17 -3.84 -2.12 13.23
N HIS A 18 -4.36 -1.00 12.72
CA HIS A 18 -5.78 -0.83 12.48
C HIS A 18 -6.33 -1.97 11.61
N ALA A 19 -7.49 -2.51 11.98
CA ALA A 19 -8.06 -3.70 11.35
C ALA A 19 -8.22 -3.57 9.81
N LEU A 20 -8.48 -2.35 9.31
CA LEU A 20 -8.52 -2.09 7.87
C LEU A 20 -7.15 -2.21 7.19
N VAL A 21 -6.07 -1.73 7.83
CA VAL A 21 -4.70 -1.87 7.30
C VAL A 21 -4.33 -3.34 7.24
N GLN A 22 -4.60 -4.10 8.30
CA GLN A 22 -4.32 -5.54 8.34
C GLN A 22 -5.09 -6.31 7.26
N LYS A 23 -6.35 -5.93 6.98
CA LYS A 23 -7.12 -6.49 5.85
C LYS A 23 -6.51 -6.14 4.49
N VAL A 24 -6.05 -4.91 4.31
CA VAL A 24 -5.39 -4.47 3.06
C VAL A 24 -4.09 -5.25 2.86
N VAL A 25 -3.27 -5.37 3.91
CA VAL A 25 -2.03 -6.16 3.88
C VAL A 25 -2.33 -7.62 3.51
N ALA A 26 -3.27 -8.27 4.20
CA ALA A 26 -3.63 -9.66 3.92
C ALA A 26 -4.17 -9.88 2.49
N LEU A 27 -4.84 -8.87 1.92
CA LEU A 27 -5.32 -8.91 0.53
C LEU A 27 -4.18 -8.65 -0.47
N PHE A 28 -3.20 -7.82 -0.13
CA PHE A 28 -2.07 -7.45 -0.99
C PHE A 28 -0.95 -8.48 -1.01
N ASP A 29 -0.64 -9.08 0.13
CA ASP A 29 0.53 -9.93 0.34
C ASP A 29 0.67 -11.07 -0.69
N PRO A 30 -0.41 -11.75 -1.13
CA PRO A 30 -0.30 -12.80 -2.14
C PRO A 30 0.10 -12.31 -3.53
N TYR A 31 -0.09 -11.01 -3.81
CA TYR A 31 0.15 -10.43 -5.14
C TYR A 31 1.53 -9.77 -5.23
N VAL A 32 2.08 -9.28 -4.13
CA VAL A 32 3.33 -8.49 -4.13
C VAL A 32 4.57 -9.35 -3.89
N GLN A 33 5.62 -9.10 -4.66
CA GLN A 33 6.92 -9.71 -4.49
C GLN A 33 7.61 -9.15 -3.24
N ASN A 34 8.16 -10.05 -2.43
CA ASN A 34 8.86 -9.73 -1.18
C ASN A 34 7.97 -9.14 -0.07
N GLY A 35 6.65 -9.29 -0.19
CA GLY A 35 5.68 -8.89 0.83
C GLY A 35 5.27 -7.41 0.76
N ALA A 36 4.20 -7.08 1.47
CA ALA A 36 3.70 -5.72 1.57
C ALA A 36 4.45 -4.92 2.66
N VAL A 37 4.84 -3.69 2.33
CA VAL A 37 5.45 -2.72 3.23
C VAL A 37 4.36 -1.78 3.75
N VAL A 38 4.32 -1.57 5.06
CA VAL A 38 3.40 -0.65 5.72
C VAL A 38 4.17 0.58 6.19
N GLU A 39 3.79 1.75 5.73
CA GLU A 39 4.43 3.03 6.08
C GLU A 39 3.39 4.00 6.63
N VAL A 40 3.68 4.66 7.76
CA VAL A 40 2.82 5.71 8.30
C VAL A 40 3.41 7.06 7.93
N SER A 41 2.63 7.92 7.29
CA SER A 41 3.07 9.23 6.81
C SER A 41 2.00 10.29 7.05
N GLY A 42 2.33 11.58 6.89
CA GLY A 42 1.35 12.67 7.02
C GLY A 42 1.15 13.19 8.44
N PHE A 43 2.08 12.88 9.36
CA PHE A 43 2.13 13.56 10.66
C PHE A 43 2.27 15.08 10.44
N GLY A 44 1.55 15.86 11.25
CA GLY A 44 1.74 17.30 11.27
C GLY A 44 3.13 17.70 11.78
N PRO A 45 3.50 19.00 11.68
CA PRO A 45 4.82 19.50 12.07
C PRO A 45 5.16 19.24 13.54
N TYR A 46 4.17 18.94 14.38
CA TYR A 46 4.34 18.64 15.80
C TYR A 46 3.92 17.20 16.16
N GLY A 47 3.78 16.31 15.17
CA GLY A 47 3.39 14.92 15.38
C GLY A 47 1.87 14.71 15.45
N GLU A 48 1.06 15.65 14.97
CA GLU A 48 -0.40 15.50 14.94
C GLU A 48 -0.81 14.30 14.06
N SER A 49 -1.60 13.40 14.63
CA SER A 49 -2.05 12.15 13.99
C SER A 49 -3.30 12.33 13.10
N ASP A 50 -3.97 13.47 13.20
CA ASP A 50 -5.27 13.74 12.57
C ASP A 50 -5.19 13.73 11.03
N ARG A 51 -3.98 13.91 10.51
CA ARG A 51 -3.64 13.87 9.08
C ARG A 51 -2.77 12.68 8.71
N ALA A 52 -2.40 11.86 9.69
CA ALA A 52 -1.59 10.70 9.45
C ALA A 52 -2.41 9.62 8.73
N GLN A 53 -1.75 8.97 7.79
CA GLN A 53 -2.30 7.95 6.93
C GLN A 53 -1.30 6.82 6.80
N VAL A 54 -1.82 5.60 6.71
CA VAL A 54 -1.03 4.40 6.50
C VAL A 54 -1.05 4.06 5.01
N ALA A 55 0.12 4.02 4.39
CA ALA A 55 0.30 3.51 3.04
C ALA A 55 0.77 2.05 3.12
N VAL A 56 0.06 1.16 2.42
CA VAL A 56 0.47 -0.22 2.18
C VAL A 56 0.99 -0.30 0.75
N ARG A 57 2.28 -0.61 0.59
CA ARG A 57 2.98 -0.65 -0.69
C ARG A 57 3.51 -2.04 -0.99
N GLY A 58 3.61 -2.38 -2.26
CA GLY A 58 4.34 -3.57 -2.68
C GLY A 58 4.66 -3.55 -4.17
N TYR A 59 5.56 -4.44 -4.56
CA TYR A 59 6.09 -4.48 -5.92
C TYR A 59 5.57 -5.70 -6.66
N LEU A 60 5.09 -5.49 -7.88
CA LEU A 60 4.61 -6.53 -8.78
C LEU A 60 5.61 -6.71 -9.93
N PRO A 61 5.80 -7.94 -10.43
CA PRO A 61 6.47 -8.11 -11.71
C PRO A 61 5.58 -7.50 -12.78
N ALA A 62 6.15 -6.72 -13.69
CA ALA A 62 5.41 -6.27 -14.87
C ALA A 62 5.19 -7.44 -15.81
N SER A 63 4.09 -8.15 -15.59
CA SER A 63 3.50 -9.06 -16.55
C SER A 63 2.22 -8.43 -17.14
N PRO A 64 1.82 -8.82 -18.36
CA PRO A 64 0.62 -8.27 -19.02
C PRO A 64 -0.66 -8.40 -18.18
N GLU A 65 -0.77 -9.46 -17.38
CA GLU A 65 -1.89 -9.68 -16.46
C GLU A 65 -1.92 -8.69 -15.28
N ASN A 66 -0.76 -8.25 -14.79
CA ASN A 66 -0.64 -7.27 -13.72
C ASN A 66 -0.77 -5.82 -14.22
N ALA A 67 -0.42 -5.57 -15.49
CA ALA A 67 -0.60 -4.26 -16.12
C ALA A 67 -2.08 -3.83 -16.21
N ILE A 68 -3.00 -4.80 -16.35
CA ILE A 68 -4.45 -4.55 -16.38
C ILE A 68 -5.01 -4.23 -14.99
N ALA A 69 -4.47 -4.85 -13.93
CA ALA A 69 -4.89 -4.61 -12.55
C ALA A 69 -4.62 -3.16 -12.08
N VAL A 70 -3.57 -2.52 -12.62
CA VAL A 70 -3.21 -1.12 -12.30
C VAL A 70 -4.20 -0.09 -12.85
N GLN A 71 -5.15 -0.49 -13.72
CA GLN A 71 -6.08 0.43 -14.37
C GLN A 71 -7.49 0.47 -13.75
N THR A 72 -7.82 -0.36 -12.75
CA THR A 72 -9.20 -0.46 -12.19
C THR A 72 -9.26 -0.30 -10.67
N LEU A 73 -8.57 0.71 -10.13
CA LEU A 73 -8.84 1.27 -8.81
C LEU A 73 -8.84 2.79 -8.93
N ARG A 74 -9.94 3.33 -9.45
CA ARG A 74 -10.26 4.76 -9.44
C ARG A 74 -11.59 4.98 -8.73
#